data_AF-A0A127QHJ0-F1
#
_entry.id   AF-A0A127QHJ0-F1
#
_cell.length_a   1.000
_cell.length_b   1.000
_cell.length_c   1.000
_cell.angle_alpha   90.00
_cell.angle_beta   90.00
_cell.angle_gamma   90.00
#
_symmetry.space_group_name_H-M   'P 1'
#
loop_
_entity.id
_entity.type
_entity.pdbx_description
1 polymer ?
#
loop_
_entity_poly.entity_id
_entity_poly.type
_entity_poly.pdbx_seq_one_letter_code
_entity_poly.pdbx_strand_id
1 'polypeptide(L)'
;MQNHFELFQLPQRFTLDTSALEQAYHEVQNQTHPDRFVNATSAEKRVAMQWTTRANEAYQTLKSPFKRAAYLCELNGVALEVESNTAMPTAFLMQQMEWRETLDDARAEKNLAALEQLDEELRAARRADLQRIGVLLDAGDFQQAAQYVRQLMFLEKFGEEIGNAFAVLES
;
A
#
# COMPACT_ATOMS: atom_id res chain seq x y z
N MET A 1 9.52 -0.39 -21.32
CA MET A 1 9.78 0.45 -20.13
C MET A 1 9.93 -0.52 -18.97
N GLN A 2 11.02 -0.50 -18.22
CA GLN A 2 11.18 -1.46 -17.12
C GLN A 2 10.15 -1.19 -16.00
N ASN A 3 9.45 -2.22 -15.52
CA ASN A 3 8.55 -2.08 -14.37
C ASN A 3 9.33 -2.03 -13.03
N HIS A 4 8.67 -1.77 -11.90
CA HIS A 4 9.34 -1.66 -10.60
C HIS A 4 10.04 -2.96 -10.17
N PHE A 5 9.49 -4.12 -10.51
CA PHE A 5 10.12 -5.41 -10.19
C PHE A 5 11.38 -5.63 -11.02
N GLU A 6 11.32 -5.33 -12.31
CA GLU A 6 12.49 -5.41 -13.21
C GLU A 6 13.61 -4.44 -12.81
N LEU A 7 13.27 -3.25 -12.30
CA LEU A 7 14.25 -2.28 -11.80
C LEU A 7 15.12 -2.86 -10.68
N PHE A 8 14.54 -3.69 -9.82
CA PHE A 8 15.24 -4.34 -8.71
C PHE A 8 15.61 -5.80 -8.98
N GLN A 9 15.38 -6.29 -10.21
CA GLN A 9 15.61 -7.68 -10.60
C GLN A 9 14.86 -8.69 -9.71
N LEU A 10 13.66 -8.30 -9.27
CA LEU A 10 12.79 -9.11 -8.42
C LEU A 10 11.71 -9.81 -9.25
N PRO A 11 11.21 -10.98 -8.81
CA PRO A 11 10.07 -11.62 -9.46
C PRO A 11 8.81 -10.76 -9.30
N GLN A 12 8.01 -10.63 -10.36
CA GLN A 12 6.72 -9.96 -10.34
C GLN A 12 5.68 -10.83 -9.63
N ARG A 13 5.73 -10.85 -8.29
CA ARG A 13 4.81 -11.59 -7.41
C ARG A 13 4.38 -10.71 -6.25
N PHE A 14 3.25 -11.05 -5.65
CA PHE A 14 2.83 -10.36 -4.43
C PHE A 14 3.68 -10.79 -3.24
N THR A 15 3.99 -12.09 -3.16
CA THR A 15 4.95 -12.61 -2.18
C THR A 15 6.33 -12.08 -2.52
N LEU A 16 6.83 -11.20 -1.66
CA LEU A 16 8.09 -10.48 -1.85
C LEU A 16 8.95 -10.60 -0.59
N ASP A 17 10.21 -10.98 -0.79
CA ASP A 17 11.24 -10.88 0.24
C ASP A 17 11.63 -9.41 0.44
N THR A 18 11.26 -8.86 1.60
CA THR A 18 11.54 -7.47 1.96
C THR A 18 13.02 -7.19 2.12
N SER A 19 13.81 -8.17 2.58
CA SER A 19 15.26 -8.01 2.73
C SER A 19 15.94 -7.99 1.37
N ALA A 20 15.48 -8.82 0.41
CA ALA A 20 15.96 -8.75 -0.97
C ALA A 20 15.63 -7.40 -1.63
N LEU A 21 14.41 -6.88 -1.39
CA LEU A 21 14.02 -5.54 -1.88
C LEU A 21 14.91 -4.44 -1.29
N GLU A 22 15.20 -4.49 0.01
CA GLU A 22 16.08 -3.50 0.66
C GLU A 22 17.50 -3.54 0.11
N GLN A 23 18.07 -4.73 -0.09
CA GLN A 23 19.38 -4.90 -0.70
C GLN A 23 19.43 -4.33 -2.13
N ALA A 24 18.47 -4.73 -2.98
CA ALA A 24 18.39 -4.23 -4.35
C ALA A 24 18.20 -2.70 -4.41
N TYR A 25 17.41 -2.14 -3.50
CA TYR A 25 17.25 -0.68 -3.40
C TYR A 25 18.56 0.02 -3.03
N HIS A 26 19.30 -0.49 -2.05
CA HIS A 26 20.60 0.07 -1.68
C HIS A 26 21.62 -0.01 -2.83
N GLU A 27 21.64 -1.12 -3.58
CA GLU A 27 22.50 -1.26 -4.76
C GLU A 27 22.19 -0.24 -5.85
N VAL A 28 20.90 -0.01 -6.14
CA VAL A 28 20.47 0.99 -7.12
C VAL A 28 20.83 2.40 -6.63
N GLN A 29 20.53 2.74 -5.38
CA GLN A 29 20.91 4.04 -4.79
C GLN A 29 22.41 4.30 -4.86
N ASN A 30 23.24 3.30 -4.57
CA ASN A 30 24.69 3.42 -4.64
C ASN A 30 25.20 3.64 -6.08
N GLN A 31 24.46 3.24 -7.10
CA GLN A 31 24.81 3.47 -8.50
C GLN A 31 24.34 4.83 -9.01
N THR A 32 23.25 5.37 -8.46
CA THR A 32 22.62 6.61 -8.92
C THR A 32 22.86 7.80 -8.00
N HIS A 33 23.62 7.63 -6.91
CA HIS A 33 23.85 8.67 -5.92
C HIS A 33 24.52 9.92 -6.53
N PRO A 34 23.99 11.14 -6.28
CA PRO A 34 24.53 12.39 -6.82
C PRO A 34 26.03 12.61 -6.55
N ASP A 35 26.54 12.08 -5.44
CA ASP A 35 27.96 12.18 -5.07
C ASP A 35 28.90 11.49 -6.07
N ARG A 36 28.41 10.48 -6.81
CA ARG A 36 29.18 9.85 -7.90
C ARG A 36 29.25 10.74 -9.14
N PHE A 37 28.35 11.72 -9.23
CA PHE A 37 28.20 12.62 -10.37
C PHE A 37 28.68 14.04 -10.04
N VAL A 38 29.44 14.27 -8.96
CA VAL A 38 29.93 15.61 -8.57
C VAL A 38 30.69 16.29 -9.73
N ASN A 39 31.51 15.52 -10.45
CA ASN A 39 32.27 15.97 -11.63
C ASN A 39 31.52 15.78 -12.97
N ALA A 40 30.28 15.29 -12.94
CA ALA A 40 29.50 15.04 -14.14
C ALA A 40 28.86 16.33 -14.68
N THR A 41 28.51 16.31 -15.95
CA THR A 41 27.80 17.39 -16.63
C THR A 41 26.40 17.59 -16.03
N SER A 42 25.83 18.77 -16.24
CA SER A 42 24.47 19.09 -15.81
C SER A 42 23.40 18.12 -16.36
N ALA A 43 23.64 17.57 -17.56
CA ALA A 43 22.77 16.57 -18.18
C ALA A 43 22.85 15.23 -17.45
N GLU A 44 24.05 14.75 -17.14
CA GLU A 44 24.27 13.51 -16.39
C GLU A 44 23.71 13.59 -14.96
N LYS A 45 23.91 14.72 -14.27
CA LYS A 45 23.30 14.98 -12.95
C LYS A 45 21.78 14.90 -12.99
N ARG A 46 21.16 15.45 -14.05
CA ARG A 46 19.69 15.39 -14.23
C ARG A 46 19.21 13.96 -14.44
N VAL A 47 19.90 13.19 -15.26
CA VAL A 47 19.57 11.78 -15.51
C VAL A 47 19.70 10.98 -14.20
N ALA A 48 20.80 11.15 -13.46
CA ALA A 48 20.99 10.51 -12.16
C ALA A 48 19.85 10.83 -11.18
N MET A 49 19.42 12.09 -11.12
CA MET A 49 18.30 12.51 -10.26
C MET A 49 16.97 11.85 -10.65
N GLN A 50 16.66 11.76 -11.95
CA GLN A 50 15.47 11.06 -12.43
C GLN A 50 15.49 9.57 -12.06
N TRP A 51 16.66 8.93 -12.16
CA TRP A 51 16.84 7.54 -11.77
C TRP A 51 16.65 7.33 -10.26
N THR A 52 17.21 8.20 -9.43
CA THR A 52 17.03 8.16 -7.97
C THR A 52 15.57 8.33 -7.57
N THR A 53 14.85 9.28 -8.17
CA THR A 53 13.41 9.46 -7.91
C THR A 53 12.62 8.21 -8.29
N ARG A 54 12.90 7.61 -9.45
CA ARG A 54 12.23 6.38 -9.90
C ARG A 54 12.52 5.20 -8.99
N ALA A 55 13.76 5.05 -8.52
CA ALA A 55 14.13 4.01 -7.56
C ALA A 55 13.39 4.17 -6.22
N ASN A 56 13.26 5.40 -5.73
CA ASN A 56 12.50 5.68 -4.52
C ASN A 56 11.03 5.33 -4.68
N GLU A 57 10.41 5.76 -5.77
CA GLU A 57 9.00 5.46 -6.06
C GLU A 57 8.74 3.96 -6.19
N ALA A 58 9.60 3.26 -6.93
CA ALA A 58 9.52 1.82 -7.09
C ALA A 58 9.66 1.11 -5.73
N TYR A 59 10.63 1.52 -4.91
CA TYR A 59 10.85 0.94 -3.58
C TYR A 59 9.64 1.17 -2.67
N GLN A 60 9.10 2.39 -2.61
CA GLN A 60 7.92 2.70 -1.79
C GLN A 60 6.68 1.93 -2.25
N THR A 61 6.54 1.75 -3.56
CA THR A 61 5.45 0.95 -4.15
C THR A 61 5.57 -0.51 -3.79
N LEU A 62 6.76 -1.11 -3.94
CA LEU A 62 6.96 -2.53 -3.66
C LEU A 62 7.03 -2.83 -2.16
N LYS A 63 7.45 -1.90 -1.30
CA LYS A 63 7.55 -2.10 0.15
C LYS A 63 6.18 -2.18 0.81
N SER A 64 5.24 -1.34 0.39
CA SER A 64 3.87 -1.35 0.92
C SER A 64 3.09 -2.51 0.29
N PRO A 65 2.56 -3.48 1.07
CA PRO A 65 1.76 -4.56 0.52
C PRO A 65 0.53 -4.05 -0.25
N PHE A 66 -0.13 -3.02 0.27
CA PHE A 66 -1.26 -2.38 -0.39
C PHE A 66 -0.86 -1.79 -1.76
N LYS A 67 0.19 -0.95 -1.81
CA LYS A 67 0.65 -0.35 -3.08
C LYS A 67 1.15 -1.41 -4.06
N ARG A 68 1.82 -2.46 -3.56
CA ARG A 68 2.31 -3.58 -4.37
C ARG A 68 1.15 -4.36 -5.00
N ALA A 69 0.09 -4.63 -4.24
CA ALA A 69 -1.10 -5.29 -4.76
C ALA A 69 -1.79 -4.47 -5.85
N ALA A 70 -1.96 -3.16 -5.61
CA ALA A 70 -2.52 -2.24 -6.59
C ALA A 70 -1.69 -2.21 -7.88
N TYR A 71 -0.38 -2.08 -7.74
CA TYR A 71 0.56 -2.05 -8.85
C TYR A 71 0.55 -3.34 -9.67
N LEU A 72 0.45 -4.51 -9.02
CA LEU A 72 0.33 -5.80 -9.72
C LEU A 72 -0.98 -5.91 -10.52
N CYS A 73 -2.08 -5.34 -10.05
CA CYS A 73 -3.33 -5.29 -10.81
C CYS A 73 -3.17 -4.41 -12.06
N GLU A 74 -2.60 -3.21 -11.89
CA GLU A 74 -2.35 -2.26 -12.98
C GLU A 74 -1.42 -2.83 -14.06
N LEU A 75 -0.34 -3.50 -13.67
CA LEU A 75 0.59 -4.16 -14.60
C LEU A 75 -0.09 -5.23 -15.45
N ASN A 76 -1.17 -5.83 -14.96
CA ASN A 76 -1.95 -6.85 -15.67
C ASN A 76 -3.22 -6.28 -16.33
N GLY A 77 -3.28 -4.96 -16.51
CA GLY A 77 -4.38 -4.29 -17.21
C GLY A 77 -5.69 -4.21 -16.42
N VAL A 78 -5.65 -4.47 -15.11
CA VAL A 78 -6.82 -4.37 -14.23
C VAL A 78 -6.80 -3.01 -13.54
N ALA A 79 -7.58 -2.08 -14.06
CA ALA A 79 -7.78 -0.79 -13.41
C ALA A 79 -8.57 -0.98 -12.11
N LEU A 80 -8.06 -0.41 -11.02
CA LEU A 80 -8.77 -0.45 -9.74
C LEU A 80 -9.99 0.46 -9.70
N GLU A 81 -10.08 1.45 -10.61
CA GLU A 81 -11.22 2.37 -10.72
C GLU A 81 -11.65 2.94 -9.37
N VAL A 82 -10.67 3.30 -8.53
CA VAL A 82 -10.86 3.60 -7.09
C VAL A 82 -11.93 4.66 -6.82
N GLU A 83 -12.05 5.63 -7.72
CA GLU A 83 -12.99 6.76 -7.59
C GLU A 83 -14.36 6.48 -8.24
N SER A 84 -14.43 5.56 -9.21
CA SER A 84 -15.64 5.29 -10.00
C SER A 84 -16.33 3.96 -9.68
N ASN A 85 -15.59 2.99 -9.12
CA ASN A 85 -16.06 1.64 -8.86
C ASN A 85 -16.14 1.35 -7.35
N THR A 86 -17.10 2.01 -6.73
CA THR A 86 -17.45 1.89 -5.30
C THR A 86 -18.36 0.70 -5.00
N ALA A 87 -18.63 -0.16 -5.99
CA ALA A 87 -19.42 -1.36 -5.80
C ALA A 87 -18.68 -2.33 -4.87
N MET A 88 -19.17 -2.42 -3.64
CA MET A 88 -18.66 -3.32 -2.60
C MET A 88 -19.70 -4.38 -2.24
N PRO A 89 -19.27 -5.57 -1.76
CA PRO A 89 -20.19 -6.54 -1.21
C PRO A 89 -21.02 -5.95 -0.08
N THR A 90 -22.31 -6.26 -0.04
CA THR A 90 -23.24 -5.73 0.99
C THR A 90 -22.75 -6.01 2.41
N ALA A 91 -22.17 -7.19 2.65
CA ALA A 91 -21.59 -7.53 3.95
C ALA A 91 -20.49 -6.56 4.40
N PHE A 92 -19.64 -6.13 3.46
CA PHE A 92 -18.57 -5.16 3.74
C PHE A 92 -19.13 -3.77 4.06
N LEU A 93 -20.15 -3.34 3.31
CA LEU A 93 -20.81 -2.04 3.56
C LEU A 93 -21.49 -2.01 4.94
N MET A 94 -22.15 -3.10 5.34
CA MET A 94 -22.74 -3.20 6.67
C MET A 94 -21.67 -3.14 7.77
N GLN A 95 -20.55 -3.85 7.60
CA GLN A 95 -19.44 -3.81 8.55
C GLN A 95 -18.86 -2.39 8.69
N GLN A 96 -18.72 -1.67 7.56
CA GLN A 96 -18.26 -0.27 7.60
C GLN A 96 -19.19 0.64 8.37
N MET A 97 -20.51 0.46 8.24
CA MET A 97 -21.47 1.26 8.98
C MET A 97 -21.33 1.01 10.49
N GLU A 98 -21.24 -0.25 10.91
CA GLU A 98 -21.05 -0.64 12.31
C GLU A 98 -19.74 -0.09 12.90
N TRP A 99 -18.64 -0.17 12.15
CA TRP A 99 -17.37 0.42 12.57
C TRP A 99 -17.42 1.94 12.68
N ARG A 100 -18.13 2.63 11.77
CA ARG A 100 -18.32 4.08 11.85
C ARG A 100 -19.12 4.48 13.08
N GLU A 101 -20.21 3.76 13.38
CA GLU A 101 -20.99 3.97 14.60
C GLU A 101 -20.12 3.77 15.85
N THR A 102 -19.34 2.68 15.89
CA THR A 102 -18.42 2.40 17.01
C THR A 102 -17.37 3.49 17.19
N LEU A 103 -16.81 4.02 16.09
CA LEU A 103 -15.85 5.12 16.13
C LEU A 103 -16.47 6.41 16.70
N ASP A 104 -17.69 6.74 16.27
CA ASP A 104 -18.39 7.93 16.71
C ASP A 104 -18.79 7.84 18.19
N ASP A 105 -19.29 6.68 18.63
CA ASP A 105 -19.61 6.41 20.04
C ASP A 105 -18.34 6.46 20.91
N ALA A 106 -17.25 5.82 20.48
CA ALA A 106 -15.99 5.83 21.20
C ALA A 106 -15.43 7.26 21.36
N ARG A 107 -15.58 8.11 20.34
CA ARG A 107 -15.21 9.54 20.41
C ARG A 107 -16.12 10.31 21.37
N ALA A 108 -17.43 10.12 21.28
CA ALA A 108 -18.40 10.82 22.11
C ALA A 108 -18.23 10.49 23.59
N GLU A 109 -17.97 9.23 23.90
CA GLU A 109 -17.79 8.74 25.27
C GLU A 109 -16.34 8.85 25.77
N LYS A 110 -15.40 9.26 24.92
CA LYS A 110 -13.94 9.23 25.17
C LYS A 110 -13.47 7.83 25.61
N ASN A 111 -14.05 6.81 25.00
CA ASN A 111 -13.81 5.41 25.35
C ASN A 111 -12.61 4.86 24.58
N LEU A 112 -11.43 4.99 25.19
CA LEU A 112 -10.16 4.51 24.61
C LEU A 112 -10.18 3.00 24.35
N ALA A 113 -10.77 2.21 25.25
CA ALA A 113 -10.83 0.75 25.10
C ALA A 113 -11.67 0.32 23.89
N ALA A 114 -12.78 1.00 23.62
CA ALA A 114 -13.58 0.74 22.42
C ALA A 114 -12.81 1.11 21.14
N LEU A 115 -12.01 2.19 21.17
CA LEU A 115 -11.18 2.59 20.04
C LEU A 115 -10.01 1.61 19.80
N GLU A 116 -9.39 1.09 20.86
CA GLU A 116 -8.38 0.02 20.80
C GLU A 116 -8.95 -1.26 20.19
N GLN A 117 -10.13 -1.69 20.64
CA GLN A 117 -10.81 -2.85 20.06
C GLN A 117 -11.12 -2.65 18.57
N LEU A 118 -11.63 -1.48 18.19
CA LEU A 118 -11.92 -1.14 16.80
C LEU A 118 -10.66 -1.17 15.92
N ASP A 119 -9.53 -0.66 16.42
CA ASP A 119 -8.25 -0.72 15.70
C ASP A 119 -7.76 -2.17 15.55
N GLU A 120 -7.92 -3.02 16.58
CA GLU A 120 -7.59 -4.44 16.48
C GLU A 120 -8.43 -5.18 15.44
N GLU A 121 -9.74 -4.94 15.42
CA GLU A 121 -10.67 -5.49 14.43
C GLU A 121 -10.30 -5.04 13.00
N LEU A 122 -10.02 -3.75 12.82
CA LEU A 122 -9.59 -3.21 11.53
C LEU A 122 -8.28 -3.85 11.07
N ARG A 123 -7.29 -3.99 11.97
CA ARG A 123 -6.01 -4.64 11.67
C ARG A 123 -6.21 -6.11 11.31
N ALA A 124 -7.13 -6.81 11.96
CA ALA A 124 -7.48 -8.19 11.62
C ALA A 124 -8.09 -8.30 10.22
N ALA A 125 -9.04 -7.43 9.89
CA ALA A 125 -9.64 -7.38 8.56
C ALA A 125 -8.61 -7.08 7.47
N ARG A 126 -7.73 -6.08 7.69
CA ARG A 126 -6.62 -5.76 6.77
C ARG A 126 -5.69 -6.95 6.52
N ARG A 127 -5.32 -7.69 7.58
CA ARG A 127 -4.49 -8.90 7.44
C ARG A 127 -5.19 -9.97 6.61
N ALA A 128 -6.47 -10.20 6.84
CA ALA A 128 -7.26 -11.18 6.10
C ALA A 128 -7.36 -10.81 4.60
N ASP A 129 -7.63 -9.55 4.29
CA ASP A 129 -7.68 -9.05 2.91
C ASP A 129 -6.32 -9.18 2.23
N LEU A 130 -5.23 -8.79 2.89
CA LEU A 130 -3.87 -8.93 2.34
C LEU A 130 -3.50 -10.38 2.04
N GLN A 131 -3.85 -11.31 2.92
CA GLN A 131 -3.62 -12.74 2.69
C GLN A 131 -4.40 -13.23 1.45
N ARG A 132 -5.68 -12.84 1.34
CA ARG A 132 -6.52 -13.23 0.22
C ARG A 132 -6.05 -12.63 -1.10
N ILE A 133 -5.69 -11.35 -1.09
CA ILE A 133 -5.09 -10.64 -2.22
C ILE A 133 -3.82 -11.37 -2.66
N GLY A 134 -2.94 -11.74 -1.73
CA GLY A 134 -1.70 -12.43 -2.06
C GLY A 134 -1.93 -13.77 -2.76
N VAL A 135 -2.86 -14.59 -2.26
CA VAL A 135 -3.24 -15.85 -2.89
C VAL A 135 -3.77 -15.62 -4.31
N LEU A 136 -4.66 -14.65 -4.50
CA LEU A 136 -5.26 -14.36 -5.81
C LEU A 136 -4.23 -13.82 -6.82
N LEU A 137 -3.37 -12.89 -6.39
CA LEU A 137 -2.35 -12.30 -7.24
C LEU A 137 -1.30 -13.33 -7.68
N ASP A 138 -0.84 -14.18 -6.76
CA ASP A 138 0.14 -15.22 -7.08
C ASP A 138 -0.47 -16.37 -7.91
N ALA A 139 -1.80 -16.53 -7.90
CA ALA A 139 -2.54 -17.42 -8.78
C ALA A 139 -2.88 -16.81 -10.16
N GLY A 140 -2.70 -15.50 -10.35
CA GLY A 140 -3.01 -14.78 -11.59
C GLY A 140 -4.45 -14.26 -11.69
N ASP A 141 -5.23 -14.33 -10.61
CA ASP A 141 -6.63 -13.87 -10.55
C ASP A 141 -6.73 -12.37 -10.25
N PHE A 142 -6.15 -11.55 -11.14
CA PHE A 142 -6.03 -10.09 -10.94
C PHE A 142 -7.38 -9.36 -10.81
N GLN A 143 -8.41 -9.82 -11.54
CA GLN A 143 -9.76 -9.24 -11.49
C GLN A 143 -10.40 -9.42 -10.11
N GLN A 144 -10.26 -10.60 -9.52
CA GLN A 144 -10.80 -10.87 -8.19
C GLN A 144 -9.94 -10.20 -7.12
N ALA A 145 -8.61 -10.21 -7.28
CA ALA A 145 -7.71 -9.48 -6.39
C ALA A 145 -8.08 -7.99 -6.34
N ALA A 146 -8.36 -7.35 -7.48
CA ALA A 146 -8.74 -5.95 -7.55
C ALA A 146 -10.00 -5.59 -6.74
N GLN A 147 -10.93 -6.52 -6.53
CA GLN A 147 -12.09 -6.30 -5.64
C GLN A 147 -11.64 -6.18 -4.18
N TYR A 148 -10.75 -7.07 -3.73
CA TYR A 148 -10.20 -7.03 -2.38
C TYR A 148 -9.21 -5.87 -2.19
N VAL A 149 -8.43 -5.52 -3.22
CA VAL A 149 -7.56 -4.33 -3.16
C VAL A 149 -8.41 -3.09 -2.92
N ARG A 150 -9.54 -2.94 -3.62
CA ARG A 150 -10.45 -1.82 -3.37
C ARG A 150 -11.02 -1.83 -1.95
N GLN A 151 -11.44 -2.98 -1.41
CA GLN A 151 -11.89 -3.08 0.00
C GLN A 151 -10.79 -2.60 0.95
N LEU A 152 -9.56 -3.08 0.76
CA LEU A 152 -8.40 -2.68 1.53
C LEU A 152 -8.16 -1.16 1.49
N MET A 153 -8.43 -0.47 0.38
CA MET A 153 -8.34 1.00 0.30
C MET A 153 -9.25 1.71 1.30
N PHE A 154 -10.46 1.20 1.48
CA PHE A 154 -11.37 1.78 2.47
C PHE A 154 -10.88 1.50 3.88
N LEU A 155 -10.33 0.30 4.12
CA LEU A 155 -9.73 -0.03 5.42
C LEU A 155 -8.55 0.88 5.74
N GLU A 156 -7.69 1.17 4.75
CA GLU A 156 -6.57 2.11 4.87
C GLU A 156 -7.05 3.49 5.31
N LYS A 157 -8.01 4.08 4.59
CA LYS A 157 -8.62 5.37 4.95
C LYS A 157 -9.24 5.37 6.34
N PHE A 158 -9.99 4.32 6.67
CA PHE A 158 -10.66 4.23 7.96
C PHE A 158 -9.67 4.15 9.13
N GLY A 159 -8.52 3.49 8.96
CA GLY A 159 -7.50 3.46 10.01
C GLY A 159 -6.77 4.79 10.21
N GLU A 160 -6.68 5.63 9.17
CA GLU A 160 -6.26 7.03 9.35
C GLU A 160 -7.27 7.79 10.23
N GLU A 161 -8.57 7.56 10.05
CA GLU A 161 -9.63 8.16 10.87
C GLU A 161 -9.55 7.70 12.34
N ILE A 162 -9.27 6.42 12.61
CA ILE A 162 -9.04 5.87 13.96
C ILE A 162 -7.76 6.47 14.57
N GLY A 163 -6.65 6.49 13.82
CA GLY A 163 -5.39 7.09 14.30
C GLY A 163 -5.54 8.56 14.70
N ASN A 164 -6.32 9.33 13.93
CA ASN A 164 -6.66 10.70 14.29
C ASN A 164 -7.53 10.77 15.56
N ALA A 165 -8.43 9.80 15.77
CA ALA A 165 -9.25 9.74 16.98
C ALA A 165 -8.40 9.49 18.24
N PHE A 166 -7.41 8.59 18.15
CA PHE A 166 -6.44 8.36 19.24
C PHE A 166 -5.72 9.66 19.60
N ALA A 167 -5.16 10.34 18.59
CA ALA A 167 -4.42 11.59 18.81
C ALA A 167 -5.25 12.69 19.50
N VAL A 168 -6.57 12.74 19.25
CA VAL A 168 -7.50 13.69 19.88
C VAL A 168 -7.88 13.30 21.31
N LEU A 169 -7.95 12.00 21.62
CA LEU A 169 -8.29 11.52 22.96
C LEU A 169 -7.08 11.54 23.92
N GLU A 170 -5.87 11.43 23.39
CA GLU A 170 -4.62 11.48 24.15
C GLU A 170 -4.12 12.92 24.41
N SER A 171 -4.66 13.93 23.69
CA SER A 171 -4.33 15.35 23.85
C SER A 171 -5.13 16.04 24.94
#